data_AF-A0A844EFK6-F1
#
_entry.id   AF-A0A844EFK6-F1
#
_cell.length_a   1.000
_cell.length_b   1.000
_cell.length_c   1.000
_cell.angle_alpha   90.00
_cell.angle_beta   90.00
_cell.angle_gamma   90.00
#
_symmetry.space_group_name_H-M   'P 1'
#
loop_
_entity.id
_entity.type
_entity.pdbx_description
1 polymer ?
#
loop_
_entity_poly.entity_id
_entity_poly.type
_entity_poly.pdbx_seq_one_letter_code
_entity_poly.pdbx_strand_id
1 'polypeptide(L)'
;MDDKIQAAYQQWADQPNLPADILLDLNKMKNDSDKKKDAFGTNLSFGTAGMRGILGAGTNRMNIYTVRQAAEGLASFMDTLDDATKKRGVAISFDSRYHSKEFAHESAKVLGYHHIPTFVFDDIRPTPELSFAVRHLNTYAGIMITASHNPKQYNGFKIYGQDGG
;
A
#
# COMPACT_ATOMS: atom_id res chain seq x y z
N MET A 1 7.51 -27.45 6.73
CA MET A 1 7.28 -26.04 6.37
C MET A 1 8.65 -25.41 6.15
N ASP A 2 8.84 -24.57 5.13
CA ASP A 2 10.14 -23.91 4.92
C ASP A 2 10.47 -23.03 6.16
N ASP A 3 11.65 -23.24 6.74
CA ASP A 3 12.11 -22.56 7.97
C ASP A 3 12.03 -21.03 7.83
N LYS A 4 12.23 -20.50 6.61
CA LYS A 4 12.12 -19.06 6.34
C LYS A 4 10.68 -18.55 6.49
N ILE A 5 9.70 -19.32 6.05
CA ILE A 5 8.28 -18.94 6.12
C ILE A 5 7.83 -18.94 7.58
N GLN A 6 8.25 -19.94 8.35
CA GLN A 6 7.93 -20.00 9.77
C GLN A 6 8.62 -18.87 10.56
N ALA A 7 9.87 -18.53 10.23
CA ALA A 7 10.56 -17.39 10.83
C ALA A 7 9.87 -16.07 10.51
N ALA A 8 9.46 -15.84 9.26
CA ALA A 8 8.74 -14.63 8.85
C ALA A 8 7.38 -14.49 9.56
N TYR A 9 6.62 -15.59 9.64
CA TYR A 9 5.38 -15.62 10.42
C TYR A 9 5.63 -15.29 11.89
N GLN A 10 6.66 -15.90 12.51
CA GLN A 10 6.96 -15.71 13.92
C GLN A 10 7.39 -14.27 14.22
N GLN A 11 8.21 -13.67 13.35
CA GLN A 11 8.59 -12.27 13.46
C GLN A 11 7.38 -11.34 13.52
N TRP A 12 6.34 -11.61 12.71
CA TRP A 12 5.09 -10.85 12.77
C TRP A 12 4.31 -11.16 14.05
N ALA A 13 4.13 -12.44 14.38
CA ALA A 13 3.36 -12.89 15.55
C ALA A 13 3.92 -12.37 16.90
N ASP A 14 5.23 -12.11 16.96
CA ASP A 14 5.90 -11.59 18.16
C ASP A 14 5.85 -10.06 18.26
N GLN A 15 5.35 -9.35 17.24
CA GLN A 15 5.29 -7.89 17.30
C GLN A 15 4.28 -7.43 18.36
N PRO A 16 4.70 -6.59 19.32
CA PRO A 16 3.77 -5.97 20.24
C PRO A 16 2.91 -4.95 19.48
N ASN A 17 1.63 -4.85 19.84
CA ASN A 17 0.69 -3.82 19.33
C ASN A 17 0.36 -3.92 17.83
N LEU A 18 0.22 -5.13 17.29
CA LEU A 18 -0.36 -5.31 15.96
C LEU A 18 -1.81 -4.81 15.89
N PRO A 19 -2.24 -4.26 14.73
CA PRO A 19 -3.66 -4.04 14.45
C PRO A 19 -4.49 -5.32 14.67
N ALA A 20 -5.71 -5.15 15.17
CA ALA A 20 -6.56 -6.27 15.60
C ALA A 20 -6.91 -7.25 14.46
N ASP A 21 -7.09 -6.74 13.25
CA ASP A 21 -7.33 -7.52 12.04
C ASP A 21 -6.11 -8.39 11.66
N ILE A 22 -4.90 -7.81 11.71
CA ILE A 22 -3.64 -8.53 11.46
C ILE A 22 -3.43 -9.62 12.51
N LEU A 23 -3.62 -9.30 13.79
CA LEU A 23 -3.51 -10.27 14.88
C LEU A 23 -4.52 -11.42 14.72
N LEU A 24 -5.76 -11.09 14.34
CA LEU A 24 -6.80 -12.09 14.09
C LEU A 24 -6.40 -13.04 12.95
N ASP A 25 -5.87 -12.52 11.84
CA ASP A 25 -5.46 -13.33 10.70
C ASP A 25 -4.25 -14.22 11.03
N LEU A 26 -3.25 -13.71 11.76
CA LEU A 26 -2.13 -14.51 12.24
C LEU A 26 -2.61 -15.68 13.12
N ASN A 27 -3.53 -15.40 14.05
CA ASN A 27 -4.11 -16.43 14.92
C ASN A 27 -4.88 -17.50 14.14
N LYS A 28 -5.65 -17.12 13.11
CA LYS A 28 -6.38 -18.05 12.24
C LYS A 28 -5.47 -18.99 11.46
N MET A 29 -4.24 -18.57 11.14
CA MET A 29 -3.27 -19.39 10.40
C MET A 29 -2.21 -20.04 11.29
N LYS A 30 -2.25 -19.86 12.62
CA LYS A 30 -1.23 -20.33 13.57
C LYS A 30 -0.86 -21.80 13.41
N ASN A 31 -1.85 -22.67 13.14
CA ASN A 31 -1.68 -24.12 12.99
C ASN A 31 -1.87 -24.59 11.53
N ASP A 32 -1.88 -23.69 10.56
CA ASP A 32 -2.19 -23.96 9.16
C ASP A 32 -0.97 -23.60 8.29
N SER A 33 -0.16 -24.61 7.97
CA SER A 33 1.09 -24.42 7.22
C SER A 33 0.87 -23.88 5.81
N ASP A 34 -0.24 -24.25 5.18
CA ASP A 34 -0.55 -23.85 3.81
C ASP A 34 -0.96 -22.38 3.76
N LYS A 35 -1.78 -21.92 4.73
CA LYS A 35 -2.07 -20.49 4.85
C LYS A 35 -0.84 -19.65 5.15
N LYS A 36 0.06 -20.13 6.02
CA LYS A 36 1.31 -19.41 6.27
C LYS A 36 2.19 -19.37 5.01
N LYS A 37 2.28 -20.47 4.26
CA LYS A 37 3.01 -20.50 2.97
C LYS A 37 2.41 -19.54 1.96
N ASP A 38 1.09 -19.46 1.86
CA ASP A 38 0.41 -18.54 0.96
C ASP A 38 0.58 -17.06 1.38
N ALA A 39 0.61 -16.77 2.69
CA ALA A 39 0.74 -15.42 3.23
C ALA A 39 2.19 -14.89 3.29
N PHE A 40 3.18 -15.76 3.53
CA PHE A 40 4.58 -15.39 3.79
C PHE A 40 5.59 -16.03 2.85
N GLY A 41 5.18 -16.95 1.97
CA GLY A 41 6.09 -17.65 1.07
C GLY A 41 6.64 -16.79 -0.07
N THR A 42 6.08 -15.61 -0.30
CA THR A 42 6.56 -14.62 -1.26
C THR A 42 6.23 -13.22 -0.76
N ASN A 43 6.72 -12.22 -1.46
CA ASN A 43 6.27 -10.84 -1.30
C ASN A 43 5.26 -10.50 -2.39
N LEU A 44 4.35 -9.59 -2.06
CA LEU A 44 3.44 -9.00 -3.02
C LEU A 44 4.26 -8.22 -4.07
N SER A 45 4.08 -8.54 -5.35
CA SER A 45 4.88 -7.93 -6.42
C SER A 45 4.20 -6.67 -6.97
N PHE A 46 5.03 -5.71 -7.39
CA PHE A 46 4.60 -4.51 -8.09
C PHE A 46 4.61 -4.79 -9.60
N GLY A 47 3.43 -4.84 -10.22
CA GLY A 47 3.28 -5.04 -11.66
C GLY A 47 3.01 -3.75 -12.43
N THR A 48 2.76 -3.87 -13.74
CA THR A 48 2.43 -2.74 -14.62
C THR A 48 1.19 -1.96 -14.16
N ALA A 49 0.25 -2.63 -13.51
CA ALA A 49 -0.98 -2.03 -13.00
C ALA A 49 -0.97 -1.85 -11.47
N GLY A 50 0.23 -1.70 -10.89
CA GLY A 50 0.46 -1.59 -9.45
C GLY A 50 0.58 -2.92 -8.71
N MET A 51 0.55 -2.84 -7.39
CA MET A 51 0.41 -3.97 -6.47
C MET A 51 -1.06 -4.33 -6.30
N ARG A 52 -1.37 -5.62 -6.24
CA ARG A 52 -2.69 -6.14 -5.87
C ARG A 52 -2.56 -7.42 -5.08
N GLY A 53 -3.44 -7.59 -4.11
CA GLY A 53 -3.59 -8.88 -3.44
C GLY A 53 -4.72 -8.89 -2.44
N ILE A 54 -4.88 -10.05 -1.82
CA ILE A 54 -5.90 -10.29 -0.81
C ILE A 54 -5.53 -9.54 0.46
N LEU A 55 -6.51 -8.94 1.12
CA LEU A 55 -6.35 -8.32 2.43
C LEU A 55 -5.92 -9.36 3.47
N GLY A 56 -5.02 -8.98 4.38
CA GLY A 56 -4.72 -9.77 5.58
C GLY A 56 -3.27 -9.71 6.02
N ALA A 57 -2.92 -10.54 7.00
CA ALA A 57 -1.56 -10.61 7.53
C ALA A 57 -0.59 -11.33 6.58
N GLY A 58 0.62 -10.77 6.42
CA GLY A 58 1.72 -11.38 5.67
C GLY A 58 2.29 -10.49 4.58
N THR A 59 3.47 -10.86 4.09
CA THR A 59 4.21 -10.14 3.05
C THR A 59 3.60 -10.31 1.66
N ASN A 60 2.80 -11.36 1.44
CA ASN A 60 2.01 -11.60 0.23
C ASN A 60 0.54 -11.15 0.40
N ARG A 61 0.29 -10.12 1.20
CA ARG A 61 -1.05 -9.57 1.44
C ARG A 61 -1.08 -8.06 1.36
N MET A 62 -2.25 -7.53 1.04
CA MET A 62 -2.53 -6.10 1.21
C MET A 62 -2.82 -5.83 2.70
N ASN A 63 -1.98 -5.02 3.32
CA ASN A 63 -2.15 -4.54 4.68
C ASN A 63 -1.40 -3.21 4.84
N ILE A 64 -1.49 -2.62 6.04
CA ILE A 64 -0.83 -1.34 6.31
C ILE A 64 0.69 -1.40 6.08
N TYR A 65 1.34 -2.54 6.33
CA TYR A 65 2.79 -2.66 6.22
C TYR A 65 3.25 -2.75 4.77
N THR A 66 2.56 -3.53 3.93
CA THR A 66 2.88 -3.63 2.49
C THR A 66 2.55 -2.34 1.74
N VAL A 67 1.49 -1.63 2.14
CA VAL A 67 1.19 -0.29 1.62
C VAL A 67 2.25 0.72 2.02
N ARG A 68 2.64 0.74 3.31
CA ARG A 68 3.74 1.60 3.78
C ARG A 68 5.04 1.30 3.05
N GLN A 69 5.35 0.03 2.80
CA GLN A 69 6.55 -0.38 2.07
C GLN A 69 6.57 0.15 0.62
N ALA A 70 5.43 0.16 -0.08
CA ALA A 70 5.38 0.74 -1.42
C ALA A 70 5.42 2.28 -1.41
N ALA A 71 4.77 2.91 -0.44
CA ALA A 71 4.88 4.36 -0.24
C ALA A 71 6.33 4.76 0.09
N GLU A 72 7.03 3.96 0.90
CA GLU A 72 8.45 4.12 1.21
C GLU A 72 9.31 4.05 -0.05
N GLY A 73 9.05 3.08 -0.94
CA GLY A 73 9.76 2.98 -2.22
C GLY A 73 9.60 4.24 -3.08
N LEU A 74 8.38 4.81 -3.14
CA LEU A 74 8.14 6.07 -3.84
C LEU A 74 8.83 7.25 -3.13
N ALA A 75 8.74 7.33 -1.80
CA ALA A 75 9.33 8.40 -1.01
C ALA A 75 10.86 8.43 -1.14
N SER A 76 11.51 7.27 -0.93
CA SER A 76 12.94 7.07 -1.12
C SER A 76 13.40 7.42 -2.54
N PHE A 77 12.59 7.14 -3.57
CA PHE A 77 12.92 7.56 -4.93
C PHE A 77 12.82 9.10 -5.09
N MET A 78 11.75 9.71 -4.58
CA MET A 78 11.56 11.16 -4.62
C MET A 78 12.62 11.93 -3.83
N ASP A 79 13.23 11.33 -2.82
CA ASP A 79 14.37 11.90 -2.08
C ASP A 79 15.64 12.05 -2.93
N THR A 80 15.74 11.34 -4.05
CA THR A 80 16.87 11.46 -4.99
C THR A 80 16.70 12.62 -5.99
N LEU A 81 15.52 13.23 -6.02
CA LEU A 81 15.17 14.32 -6.93
C LEU A 81 15.59 15.68 -6.35
N ASP A 82 15.62 16.72 -7.19
CA ASP A 82 15.84 18.07 -6.72
C ASP A 82 14.66 18.57 -5.84
N ASP A 83 14.96 19.52 -4.94
CA ASP A 83 14.00 20.06 -3.98
C ASP A 83 12.73 20.62 -4.63
N ALA A 84 12.85 21.27 -5.81
CA ALA A 84 11.70 21.86 -6.47
C ALA A 84 10.76 20.75 -7.00
N THR A 85 11.33 19.69 -7.56
CA THR A 85 10.59 18.51 -8.00
C THR A 85 9.96 17.77 -6.82
N LYS A 86 10.71 17.51 -5.75
CA LYS A 86 10.19 16.83 -4.55
C LYS A 86 9.02 17.58 -3.91
N LYS A 87 9.10 18.92 -3.85
CA LYS A 87 8.05 19.80 -3.29
C LYS A 87 6.75 19.79 -4.08
N ARG A 88 6.73 19.27 -5.32
CA ARG A 88 5.47 19.06 -6.06
C ARG A 88 4.56 18.03 -5.39
N GLY A 89 5.13 17.11 -4.59
CA GLY A 89 4.35 16.20 -3.76
C GLY A 89 3.60 15.12 -4.53
N VAL A 90 2.62 14.51 -3.84
CA VAL A 90 1.85 13.35 -4.35
C VAL A 90 0.35 13.53 -4.08
N ALA A 91 -0.47 13.36 -5.12
CA ALA A 91 -1.93 13.27 -4.98
C ALA A 91 -2.34 11.84 -4.60
N ILE A 92 -3.25 11.65 -3.66
CA ILE A 92 -3.62 10.31 -3.15
C ILE A 92 -5.13 10.16 -3.15
N SER A 93 -5.62 9.18 -3.89
CA SER A 93 -7.04 8.86 -4.03
C SER A 93 -7.31 7.38 -3.76
N PHE A 94 -8.57 7.04 -3.52
CA PHE A 94 -8.97 5.70 -3.12
C PHE A 94 -10.42 5.40 -3.49
N ASP A 95 -10.72 4.11 -3.71
CA ASP A 95 -12.08 3.62 -4.00
C ASP A 95 -12.81 3.12 -2.74
N SER A 96 -14.00 2.54 -2.94
CA SER A 96 -14.87 2.07 -1.86
C SER A 96 -14.48 0.69 -1.25
N ARG A 97 -13.27 0.18 -1.49
CA ARG A 97 -12.86 -1.12 -0.92
C ARG A 97 -12.54 -0.99 0.57
N TYR A 98 -12.59 -2.13 1.26
CA TYR A 98 -12.16 -2.20 2.66
C TYR A 98 -10.72 -1.72 2.81
N HIS A 99 -10.49 -0.93 3.86
CA HIS A 99 -9.20 -0.30 4.19
C HIS A 99 -8.66 0.71 3.16
N SER A 100 -9.37 1.00 2.06
CA SER A 100 -8.88 1.93 1.03
C SER A 100 -8.54 3.31 1.58
N LYS A 101 -9.41 3.88 2.43
CA LYS A 101 -9.18 5.16 3.11
C LYS A 101 -7.98 5.08 4.07
N GLU A 102 -7.90 4.02 4.86
CA GLU A 102 -6.79 3.80 5.79
C GLU A 102 -5.45 3.72 5.05
N PHE A 103 -5.37 2.91 3.99
CA PHE A 103 -4.17 2.77 3.17
C PHE A 103 -3.76 4.07 2.49
N ALA A 104 -4.71 4.91 2.07
CA ALA A 104 -4.40 6.25 1.55
C ALA A 104 -3.73 7.12 2.63
N HIS A 105 -4.27 7.13 3.85
CA HIS A 105 -3.67 7.86 4.96
C HIS A 105 -2.33 7.29 5.41
N GLU A 106 -2.16 5.97 5.42
CA GLU A 106 -0.87 5.32 5.75
C GLU A 106 0.21 5.67 4.72
N SER A 107 -0.16 5.73 3.43
CA SER A 107 0.73 6.22 2.38
C SER A 107 1.13 7.67 2.62
N ALA A 108 0.16 8.52 2.99
CA ALA A 108 0.41 9.92 3.29
C ALA A 108 1.33 10.13 4.51
N LYS A 109 1.19 9.31 5.55
CA LYS A 109 2.06 9.36 6.74
C LYS A 109 3.51 9.06 6.39
N VAL A 110 3.76 8.03 5.56
CA VAL A 110 5.11 7.70 5.08
C VAL A 110 5.68 8.85 4.27
N LEU A 111 4.97 9.35 3.26
CA LEU A 111 5.43 10.49 2.46
C LEU A 111 5.68 11.75 3.33
N GLY A 112 4.83 12.00 4.32
CA GLY A 112 4.98 13.10 5.28
C GLY A 112 6.23 12.97 6.15
N TYR A 113 6.64 11.75 6.54
CA TYR A 113 7.90 11.49 7.23
C TYR A 113 9.12 11.92 6.39
N HIS A 114 9.04 11.79 5.06
CA HIS A 114 10.05 12.27 4.11
C HIS A 114 9.91 13.76 3.75
N HIS A 115 9.01 14.49 4.41
CA HIS A 115 8.69 15.89 4.09
C HIS A 115 8.19 16.10 2.65
N ILE A 116 7.52 15.09 2.08
CA ILE A 116 6.89 15.18 0.75
C ILE A 116 5.43 15.65 0.95
N PRO A 117 5.00 16.76 0.32
CA PRO A 117 3.62 17.22 0.40
C PRO A 117 2.64 16.17 -0.14
N THR A 118 1.51 15.99 0.54
CA THR A 118 0.47 15.04 0.12
C THR A 118 -0.88 15.70 0.02
N PHE A 119 -1.62 15.36 -1.03
CA PHE A 119 -2.97 15.84 -1.30
C PHE A 119 -3.92 14.65 -1.30
N VAL A 120 -4.47 14.33 -0.13
CA VAL A 120 -5.36 13.17 0.05
C VAL A 120 -6.80 13.61 -0.16
N PHE A 121 -7.55 12.89 -0.99
CA PHE A 121 -8.98 13.12 -1.13
C PHE A 121 -9.73 12.85 0.19
N ASP A 122 -10.79 13.63 0.43
CA ASP A 122 -11.61 13.57 1.65
C ASP A 122 -12.48 12.30 1.72
N ASP A 123 -12.93 11.84 0.56
CA ASP A 123 -13.78 10.67 0.38
C ASP A 123 -13.47 9.93 -0.93
N ILE A 124 -14.17 8.82 -1.16
CA ILE A 124 -14.01 7.95 -2.32
C ILE A 124 -14.07 8.73 -3.63
N ARG A 125 -13.20 8.39 -4.58
CA ARG A 125 -13.19 8.97 -5.93
C ARG A 125 -12.85 7.96 -7.01
N PRO A 126 -13.33 8.16 -8.24
CA PRO A 126 -12.92 7.33 -9.37
C PRO A 126 -11.49 7.66 -9.80
N THR A 127 -10.77 6.66 -10.33
CA THR A 127 -9.41 6.79 -10.89
C THR A 127 -9.18 8.02 -11.79
N PRO A 128 -10.06 8.39 -12.74
CA PRO A 128 -9.85 9.58 -13.58
C PRO A 128 -9.75 10.89 -12.81
N GLU A 129 -10.34 11.00 -11.61
CA GLU A 129 -10.17 12.20 -10.78
C GLU A 129 -8.77 12.32 -10.19
N LEU A 130 -8.12 11.19 -9.86
CA LEU A 130 -6.71 11.21 -9.49
C LEU A 130 -5.84 11.68 -10.65
N SER A 131 -6.06 11.12 -11.84
CA SER A 131 -5.33 11.51 -13.06
C SER A 131 -5.49 13.00 -13.38
N PHE A 132 -6.69 13.54 -13.19
CA PHE A 132 -6.94 14.98 -13.27
C PHE A 132 -6.19 15.75 -12.17
N ALA A 133 -6.29 15.33 -10.91
CA ALA A 133 -5.68 16.02 -9.77
C ALA A 133 -4.16 16.10 -9.89
N VAL A 134 -3.49 15.02 -10.33
CA VAL A 134 -2.03 15.03 -10.55
C VAL A 134 -1.62 16.14 -11.50
N ARG A 135 -2.30 16.27 -12.64
CA ARG A 135 -2.01 17.32 -13.64
C ARG A 135 -2.44 18.70 -13.17
N HIS A 136 -3.59 18.80 -12.50
CA HIS A 136 -4.16 20.07 -12.07
C HIS A 136 -3.37 20.71 -10.93
N LEU A 137 -2.96 19.90 -9.94
CA LEU A 137 -2.13 20.34 -8.81
C LEU A 137 -0.63 20.31 -9.15
N ASN A 138 -0.27 19.83 -10.34
CA ASN A 138 1.10 19.65 -10.80
C ASN A 138 1.96 18.81 -9.83
N THR A 139 1.39 17.73 -9.28
CA THR A 139 2.13 16.83 -8.38
C THR A 139 3.17 16.01 -9.15
N TYR A 140 4.18 15.49 -8.44
CA TYR A 140 5.17 14.60 -9.04
C TYR A 140 4.59 13.22 -9.36
N ALA A 141 3.71 12.72 -8.50
CA ALA A 141 3.08 11.43 -8.68
C ALA A 141 1.64 11.45 -8.16
N GLY A 142 0.92 10.37 -8.47
CA GLY A 142 -0.35 10.02 -7.85
C GLY A 142 -0.29 8.63 -7.20
N ILE A 143 -1.05 8.40 -6.14
CA ILE A 143 -1.31 7.07 -5.59
C ILE A 143 -2.80 6.78 -5.70
N MET A 144 -3.16 5.67 -6.33
CA MET A 144 -4.54 5.15 -6.33
C MET A 144 -4.61 3.88 -5.51
N ILE A 145 -5.37 3.92 -4.41
CA ILE A 145 -5.70 2.72 -3.65
C ILE A 145 -6.94 2.06 -4.26
N THR A 146 -6.72 0.99 -5.02
CA THR A 146 -7.78 0.23 -5.69
C THR A 146 -7.26 -1.10 -6.24
N ALA A 147 -8.09 -2.14 -6.20
CA ALA A 147 -7.91 -3.34 -7.01
C ALA A 147 -8.82 -3.36 -8.26
N SER A 148 -9.36 -2.23 -8.69
CA SER A 148 -10.17 -2.08 -9.91
C SER A 148 -11.37 -3.04 -9.94
N HIS A 149 -11.36 -4.07 -10.79
CA HIS A 149 -12.45 -5.04 -10.95
C HIS A 149 -12.28 -6.30 -10.10
N ASN A 150 -11.18 -6.42 -9.34
CA ASN A 150 -10.94 -7.61 -8.51
C ASN A 150 -12.05 -7.77 -7.44
N PRO A 151 -12.31 -8.99 -6.94
CA PRO A 151 -13.29 -9.22 -5.87
C PRO A 151 -13.04 -8.38 -4.60
N LYS A 152 -14.06 -8.25 -3.74
CA LYS A 152 -14.05 -7.35 -2.56
C LYS A 152 -12.93 -7.63 -1.55
N GLN A 153 -12.44 -8.87 -1.48
CA GLN A 153 -11.33 -9.26 -0.59
C GLN A 153 -9.96 -8.75 -1.08
N TYR A 154 -9.88 -8.24 -2.31
CA TYR A 154 -8.68 -7.64 -2.85
C TYR A 154 -8.66 -6.15 -2.61
N ASN A 155 -7.46 -5.63 -2.35
CA ASN A 155 -7.16 -4.22 -2.54
C ASN A 155 -5.86 -4.08 -3.37
N GLY A 156 -5.43 -2.86 -3.63
CA GLY A 156 -4.26 -2.60 -4.44
C GLY A 156 -3.73 -1.20 -4.26
N PHE A 157 -2.54 -0.99 -4.78
CA PHE A 157 -1.80 0.25 -4.71
C PHE A 157 -1.19 0.50 -6.08
N LYS A 158 -1.51 1.65 -6.69
CA LYS A 158 -0.99 2.04 -8.00
C LYS A 158 -0.28 3.38 -7.89
N ILE A 159 0.81 3.52 -8.62
CA ILE A 159 1.51 4.79 -8.77
C ILE A 159 1.18 5.33 -10.17
N TYR A 160 0.84 6.62 -10.21
CA TYR A 160 0.59 7.39 -11.42
C TYR A 160 1.75 8.37 -11.60
N GLY A 161 2.23 8.51 -12.84
CA GLY A 161 3.25 9.47 -13.23
C GLY A 161 2.71 10.91 -13.29
N GLN A 162 3.60 11.86 -13.54
CA GLN A 162 3.29 13.29 -13.65
C GLN A 162 2.30 13.64 -14.76
N ASP A 163 2.20 12.79 -15.78
CA ASP A 163 1.26 12.88 -16.88
C ASP A 163 -0.16 12.40 -16.49
N GLY A 164 -0.32 11.87 -15.28
CA GLY A 164 -1.57 11.32 -14.77
C GLY A 164 -1.86 9.91 -15.28
N GLY A 165 -0.84 9.17 -15.76
CA GLY A 165 -0.92 7.78 -16.26
C GLY A 165 -0.26 6.76 -15.35
#